data_AF-A0A8T1A3L4-F1
#
_entry.id   AF-A0A8T1A3L4-F1
#
_cell.length_a   1.000
_cell.length_b   1.000
_cell.length_c   1.000
_cell.angle_alpha   90.00
_cell.angle_beta   90.00
_cell.angle_gamma   90.00
#
_symmetry.space_group_name_H-M   'P 1'
#
loop_
_entity.id
_entity.type
_entity.pdbx_description
1 polymer ?
#
loop_
_entity_poly.entity_id
_entity_poly.type
_entity_poly.pdbx_seq_one_letter_code
_entity_poly.pdbx_strand_id
1 'polypeptide(L)'
;MVNLFCAIVGVEGSVFSVRVDESGSVDDLKKEIADDQKYDFAASKLRLFLAKKANGAWLTEKDVKKGVSDTSDLELLDVAGAPLNLVGLSEEDVRFRV
;
A
#
# COMPACT_ATOMS: atom_id res chain seq x y z
N MET A 1 -8.16 -13.28 1.71
CA MET A 1 -6.71 -13.16 2.04
C MET A 1 -5.95 -12.77 0.79
N VAL A 2 -5.32 -11.60 0.78
CA VAL A 2 -4.71 -10.97 -0.40
C VAL A 2 -3.21 -10.74 -0.21
N ASN A 3 -2.46 -10.80 -1.30
CA ASN A 3 -1.05 -10.41 -1.33
C ASN A 3 -0.92 -9.02 -1.95
N LEU A 4 -0.56 -8.03 -1.15
CA LEU A 4 -0.30 -6.67 -1.60
C LEU A 4 1.19 -6.47 -1.86
N PHE A 5 1.52 -5.73 -2.91
CA PHE A 5 2.88 -5.28 -3.16
C PHE A 5 3.01 -3.81 -2.73
N CYS A 6 3.96 -3.55 -1.85
CA CYS A 6 4.22 -2.25 -1.26
C CYS A 6 5.62 -1.78 -1.62
N ALA A 7 5.85 -0.48 -1.53
CA ALA A 7 7.16 0.11 -1.71
C ALA A 7 7.34 1.32 -0.80
N ILE A 8 8.58 1.60 -0.45
CA ILE A 8 8.94 2.71 0.43
C ILE A 8 9.23 3.94 -0.44
N VAL A 9 8.49 5.01 -0.18
CA VAL A 9 8.64 6.32 -0.84
C VAL A 9 10.06 6.84 -0.62
N GLY A 10 10.70 7.33 -1.69
CA GLY A 10 12.07 7.84 -1.66
C GLY A 10 13.18 6.78 -1.57
N VAL A 11 12.86 5.48 -1.54
CA VAL A 11 13.86 4.40 -1.52
C VAL A 11 13.73 3.55 -2.80
N GLU A 12 14.70 3.69 -3.69
CA GLU A 12 14.78 2.87 -4.91
C GLU A 12 14.88 1.38 -4.60
N GLY A 13 14.10 0.56 -5.32
CA GLY A 13 14.14 -0.90 -5.19
C GLY A 13 13.55 -1.49 -3.89
N SER A 14 12.84 -0.70 -3.09
CA SER A 14 12.26 -1.10 -1.81
C SER A 14 10.95 -1.91 -1.90
N VAL A 15 10.72 -2.63 -2.99
CA VAL A 15 9.46 -3.38 -3.18
C VAL A 15 9.43 -4.61 -2.27
N PHE A 16 8.35 -4.75 -1.50
CA PHE A 16 8.10 -5.91 -0.65
C PHE A 16 6.63 -6.36 -0.78
N SER A 17 6.38 -7.62 -0.42
CA SER A 17 5.03 -8.19 -0.41
C SER A 17 4.53 -8.34 1.02
N VAL A 18 3.30 -7.90 1.28
CA VAL A 18 2.61 -8.12 2.56
C VAL A 18 1.36 -8.96 2.31
N ARG A 19 1.14 -9.96 3.16
CA ARG A 19 -0.12 -10.70 3.18
C ARG A 19 -1.04 -10.01 4.15
N VAL A 20 -2.31 -9.87 3.83
CA VAL A 20 -3.31 -9.32 4.74
C VAL A 20 -4.67 -9.92 4.41
N ASP A 21 -5.59 -9.96 5.38
CA ASP A 21 -6.96 -10.33 5.07
C ASP A 21 -7.75 -9.16 4.47
N GLU A 22 -8.50 -9.41 3.40
CA GLU A 22 -9.30 -8.39 2.70
C GLU A 22 -10.45 -7.82 3.55
N SER A 23 -10.91 -8.60 4.54
CA SER A 23 -11.89 -8.15 5.54
C SER A 23 -11.25 -7.32 6.66
N GLY A 24 -9.92 -7.26 6.70
CA GLY A 24 -9.15 -6.45 7.63
C GLY A 24 -9.29 -4.95 7.34
N SER A 25 -8.86 -4.15 8.30
CA SER A 25 -8.84 -2.69 8.21
C SER A 25 -7.48 -2.18 7.73
N VAL A 26 -7.42 -0.90 7.34
CA VAL A 26 -6.14 -0.22 7.07
C VAL A 26 -5.19 -0.28 8.28
N ASP A 27 -5.71 -0.28 9.51
CA ASP A 27 -4.91 -0.47 10.73
C ASP A 27 -4.22 -1.84 10.80
N ASP A 28 -4.93 -2.92 10.40
CA ASP A 28 -4.36 -4.27 10.34
C ASP A 28 -3.23 -4.34 9.30
N LEU A 29 -3.43 -3.71 8.13
CA LEU A 29 -2.39 -3.59 7.11
C LEU A 29 -1.16 -2.82 7.65
N LYS A 30 -1.35 -1.72 8.36
CA LYS A 30 -0.25 -0.97 8.98
C LYS A 30 0.51 -1.84 9.99
N LYS A 31 -0.18 -2.65 10.79
CA LYS A 31 0.44 -3.55 11.76
C LYS A 31 1.26 -4.65 11.08
N GLU A 32 0.71 -5.30 10.06
CA GLU A 32 1.41 -6.35 9.30
C GLU A 32 2.68 -5.79 8.64
N ILE A 33 2.62 -4.59 8.04
CA ILE A 33 3.79 -3.94 7.45
C ILE A 33 4.84 -3.62 8.52
N ALA A 34 4.42 -3.09 9.68
CA ALA A 34 5.35 -2.75 10.75
C ALA A 34 6.04 -3.97 11.36
N ASP A 35 5.32 -5.08 11.51
CA ASP A 35 5.84 -6.35 12.00
C ASP A 35 6.82 -6.98 11.00
N ASP A 36 6.42 -7.09 9.72
CA ASP A 36 7.23 -7.69 8.65
C ASP A 36 8.54 -6.92 8.40
N GLN A 37 8.46 -5.58 8.35
CA GLN A 37 9.61 -4.72 8.16
C GLN A 37 10.38 -4.42 9.46
N LYS A 38 9.88 -4.89 10.61
CA LYS A 38 10.46 -4.67 11.94
C LYS A 38 10.75 -3.20 12.24
N TYR A 39 9.79 -2.34 11.93
CA TYR A 39 9.91 -0.93 12.26
C TYR A 39 9.88 -0.72 13.77
N ASP A 40 10.82 0.07 14.30
CA ASP A 40 10.92 0.37 15.74
C ASP A 40 9.84 1.36 16.24
N PHE A 41 9.00 1.86 15.33
CA PHE A 41 7.96 2.84 15.62
C PHE A 41 6.55 2.23 15.53
N ALA A 42 5.60 2.85 16.23
CA ALA A 42 4.21 2.39 16.22
C ALA A 42 3.63 2.40 14.80
N ALA A 43 2.99 1.30 14.40
CA ALA A 43 2.32 1.13 13.10
C ALA A 43 1.36 2.28 12.73
N SER A 44 0.73 2.91 13.74
CA SER A 44 -0.13 4.08 13.55
C SER A 44 0.57 5.30 12.94
N LYS A 45 1.90 5.39 13.03
CA LYS A 45 2.70 6.44 12.38
C LYS A 45 2.94 6.18 10.90
N LEU A 46 2.65 4.98 10.38
CA LEU A 46 2.74 4.70 8.96
C LEU A 46 1.66 5.48 8.20
N ARG A 47 2.10 6.13 7.13
CA ARG A 47 1.23 6.74 6.12
C ARG A 47 1.27 5.88 4.88
N LEU A 48 0.13 5.27 4.55
CA LEU A 48 -0.03 4.45 3.37
C LEU A 48 -0.70 5.28 2.29
N PHE A 49 -0.24 5.14 1.06
CA PHE A 49 -0.81 5.81 -0.11
C PHE A 49 -1.21 4.76 -1.13
N LEU A 50 -2.35 4.95 -1.77
CA LEU A 50 -2.77 4.08 -2.85
C LEU A 50 -1.87 4.32 -4.06
N ALA A 51 -1.29 3.27 -4.62
CA ALA A 51 -0.45 3.36 -5.81
C ALA A 51 -1.26 3.67 -7.09
N LYS A 52 -2.55 4.01 -6.96
CA LYS A 52 -3.41 4.43 -8.05
C LYS A 52 -3.34 5.95 -8.16
N LYS A 53 -2.88 6.43 -9.31
CA LYS A 53 -2.83 7.86 -9.63
C LYS A 53 -4.25 8.41 -9.81
N ALA A 54 -4.41 9.73 -9.70
CA ALA A 54 -5.70 10.42 -9.91
C ALA A 54 -6.37 10.10 -11.27
N ASN A 55 -5.59 9.73 -12.29
CA ASN A 55 -6.11 9.30 -13.60
C ASN A 55 -6.59 7.84 -13.64
N GLY A 56 -6.63 7.15 -12.50
CA GLY A 56 -7.04 5.75 -12.37
C GLY A 56 -5.97 4.73 -12.74
N ALA A 57 -4.77 5.16 -13.18
CA ALA A 57 -3.69 4.25 -13.53
C ALA A 57 -2.82 3.90 -12.31
N TRP A 58 -2.49 2.62 -12.18
CA TRP A 58 -1.54 2.15 -11.16
C TRP A 58 -0.10 2.58 -11.47
N LEU A 59 0.70 2.78 -10.43
CA LEU A 59 2.15 2.92 -10.54
C LEU A 59 2.72 1.64 -11.14
N THR A 60 3.63 1.79 -12.10
CA THR A 60 4.30 0.65 -12.70
C THR A 60 5.51 0.25 -11.85
N GLU A 61 5.98 -0.98 -12.01
CA GLU A 61 7.23 -1.43 -11.38
C GLU A 61 8.40 -0.48 -11.68
N LYS A 62 8.43 0.15 -12.86
CA LYS A 62 9.45 1.16 -13.23
C LYS A 62 9.34 2.43 -12.39
N ASP A 63 8.12 2.92 -12.16
CA ASP A 63 7.89 4.11 -11.32
C ASP A 63 8.32 3.84 -9.88
N VAL A 64 7.99 2.63 -9.38
CA VAL A 64 8.37 2.21 -8.03
C VAL A 64 9.89 2.00 -7.90
N LYS A 65 10.53 1.37 -8.89
CA LYS A 65 11.99 1.15 -8.90
C LYS A 65 12.79 2.44 -8.94
N LYS A 66 12.31 3.46 -9.65
CA LYS A 66 12.91 4.80 -9.69
C LYS A 66 12.74 5.60 -8.39
N GLY A 67 11.95 5.07 -7.45
CA GLY A 67 11.54 5.78 -6.25
C GLY A 67 10.41 6.77 -6.56
N VAL A 68 9.34 6.69 -5.78
CA VAL A 68 8.30 7.72 -5.77
C VAL A 68 8.83 8.87 -4.92
N SER A 69 9.12 10.03 -5.51
CA SER A 69 9.56 11.23 -4.78
C SER A 69 8.37 12.07 -4.27
N ASP A 70 7.26 12.03 -5.00
CA ASP A 70 6.08 12.84 -4.76
C ASP A 70 4.86 11.94 -4.53
N THR A 71 4.23 12.09 -3.37
CA THR A 71 2.96 11.42 -3.03
C THR A 71 1.75 12.32 -3.26
N SER A 72 1.94 13.52 -3.81
CA SER A 72 0.90 14.55 -3.98
C SER A 72 -0.27 14.09 -4.87
N ASP A 73 0.02 13.21 -5.85
CA ASP A 73 -0.97 12.67 -6.78
C ASP A 73 -1.56 11.32 -6.33
N LEU A 74 -1.20 10.86 -5.12
CA LEU A 74 -1.63 9.59 -4.56
C LEU A 74 -2.67 9.82 -3.47
N GLU A 75 -3.68 8.97 -3.44
CA GLU A 75 -4.71 9.01 -2.40
C GLU A 75 -4.15 8.46 -1.09
N LEU A 76 -4.28 9.24 0.00
CA LEU A 76 -3.86 8.82 1.32
C LEU A 76 -4.88 7.83 1.91
N LEU A 77 -4.40 6.66 2.30
CA LEU A 77 -5.16 5.66 3.07
C LEU A 77 -5.17 6.07 4.56
N ASP A 78 -5.87 7.17 4.87
CA ASP A 78 -5.95 7.71 6.25
C ASP A 78 -7.12 7.12 7.06
N VAL A 79 -8.08 6.47 6.40
CA VAL A 79 -9.25 5.91 7.08
C VAL A 79 -8.85 4.61 7.77
N ALA A 80 -8.25 4.73 8.96
CA ALA A 80 -7.72 3.61 9.74
C ALA A 80 -8.74 2.48 10.01
N GLY A 81 -10.04 2.80 9.97
CA GLY A 81 -11.14 1.85 10.14
C GLY A 81 -11.87 1.45 8.86
N ALA A 82 -11.43 1.90 7.68
CA ALA A 82 -12.04 1.44 6.42
C ALA A 82 -11.56 0.02 6.12
N PRO A 83 -12.48 -0.91 5.81
CA PRO A 83 -12.10 -2.22 5.33
C PRO A 83 -11.42 -2.11 3.96
N LEU A 84 -10.43 -2.97 3.71
CA LEU A 84 -9.57 -2.90 2.53
C LEU A 84 -10.35 -3.00 1.21
N ASN A 85 -11.45 -3.76 1.20
CA ASN A 85 -12.34 -3.87 0.04
C ASN A 85 -13.03 -2.55 -0.35
N LEU A 86 -13.27 -1.62 0.58
CA LEU A 86 -13.91 -0.33 0.29
C LEU A 86 -12.94 0.72 -0.23
N VAL A 87 -11.64 0.53 0.00
CA VAL A 87 -10.57 1.45 -0.43
C VAL A 87 -9.87 0.97 -1.71
N GLY A 88 -10.50 0.07 -2.47
CA GLY A 88 -9.97 -0.44 -3.73
C GLY A 88 -8.74 -1.34 -3.56
N LEU A 89 -8.61 -2.01 -2.41
CA LEU A 89 -7.56 -3.00 -2.12
C LEU A 89 -8.13 -4.44 -2.04
N SER A 90 -9.30 -4.68 -2.65
CA SER A 90 -9.85 -6.03 -2.83
C SER A 90 -8.96 -6.87 -3.75
N GLU A 91 -9.05 -8.21 -3.64
CA GLU A 91 -8.37 -9.11 -4.58
C GLU A 91 -8.70 -8.74 -6.04
N GLU A 92 -9.96 -8.41 -6.32
CA GLU A 92 -10.43 -8.06 -7.66
C GLU A 92 -9.83 -6.76 -8.20
N ASP A 93 -9.60 -5.77 -7.33
CA ASP A 93 -9.02 -4.47 -7.69
C ASP A 93 -7.50 -4.54 -7.86
N VAL A 94 -6.83 -5.38 -7.06
CA VAL A 94 -5.36 -5.50 -7.04
C VAL A 94 -4.88 -6.59 -7.99
N ARG A 95 -5.75 -7.53 -8.41
CA ARG A 95 -5.42 -8.53 -9.42
C ARG A 95 -5.05 -7.81 -10.71
N PHE A 96 -3.78 -7.96 -11.10
CA PHE A 96 -3.32 -7.58 -12.43
C PHE A 96 -4.25 -8.21 -13.48
N ARG A 97 -5.08 -7.39 -14.12
CA ARG A 97 -5.73 -7.75 -15.39
C ARG A 97 -4.63 -7.67 -16.45
N VAL A 98 -3.95 -8.80 -16.64
CA VAL A 98 -3.06 -9.04 -17.79
C VAL A 98 -3.90 -9.11 -19.06
#